data_AF-A0A940CH07-F1
#
_entry.id   AF-A0A940CH07-F1
#
_cell.length_a   1.000
_cell.length_b   1.000
_cell.length_c   1.000
_cell.angle_alpha   90.00
_cell.angle_beta   90.00
_cell.angle_gamma   90.00
#
_symmetry.space_group_name_H-M   'P 1'
#
loop_
_entity.id
_entity.type
_entity.pdbx_description
1 polymer ?
#
loop_
_entity_poly.entity_id
_entity_poly.type
_entity_poly.pdbx_seq_one_letter_code
_entity_poly.pdbx_strand_id
1 'polypeptide(L)'
;GIVPYIIPGFDLAKLSYKIFSKNENVIGLILLKHGIFTFGNSAKESYDRMIKLVTIAEKKINKVPNKILTKKLTLKKIKPQIVNNLFPVIRKYLSKKEKNGSDAKWVLDLRTNDKILKYLNNPNLKDFSQRGPVTPDHVIRIKPKPLMLNIKHARVKNLDNIVRREIETFKKNYHKYFLRNRKYVSKPIELDTNPRLILSPGLGLIGIGRSKKEAKIASDLAEVTVDVISKAESIGKYKSIPEKEIFKVEYWPLEQAKLKKLKRLSLTGHVTVISGGCGTIGLAIAREFIREGSEIVLLENNTYNIKNTPQEIKKIAIIIKCDVTNQLDVRKALAEIIRTYGGVDVLVSNAGAAWQGEIGRVPEKVIKDSFDLNFYAHQYLSQESIKIMLKQSTGGILLYNISKQSVNPGINFGPYGLPKASTLFLMRQYALEYGQYGIRANGINADRIRSGILNDKLISSRARSRKVSKKDYMSGNLLKTEVLAEDVAKAFVTLAKAKKTTGNVMTVDGGNISAVLR
;
A
#
# COMPACT_ATOMS: atom_id res chain seq x y z
N GLY A 1 2.88 43.34 14.88
CA GLY A 1 4.03 43.68 14.00
C GLY A 1 4.08 42.75 12.80
N ILE A 2 4.80 43.12 11.74
CA ILE A 2 5.02 42.26 10.56
C ILE A 2 6.51 41.93 10.49
N VAL A 3 6.84 40.65 10.47
CA VAL A 3 8.21 40.15 10.39
C VAL A 3 8.48 39.64 8.97
N PRO A 4 9.46 40.22 8.25
CA PRO A 4 9.87 39.72 6.94
C PRO A 4 10.29 38.25 6.98
N TYR A 5 10.21 37.57 5.84
CA TYR A 5 10.66 36.18 5.76
C TYR A 5 12.17 36.06 6.02
N ILE A 6 12.53 35.17 6.93
CA ILE A 6 13.88 34.66 7.17
C ILE A 6 13.78 33.17 7.48
N ILE A 7 14.87 32.40 7.35
CA ILE A 7 14.87 30.97 7.66
C ILE A 7 14.43 30.76 9.13
N PRO A 8 13.61 29.73 9.44
CA PRO A 8 13.18 29.50 10.81
C PRO A 8 14.37 29.11 11.70
N GLY A 9 14.32 29.47 12.98
CA GLY A 9 15.40 29.24 13.94
C GLY A 9 15.78 30.51 14.69
N PHE A 10 17.03 30.58 15.14
CA PHE A 10 17.50 31.68 16.00
C PHE A 10 17.47 33.05 15.31
N ASP A 11 17.72 33.11 14.01
CA ASP A 11 17.66 34.35 13.25
C ASP A 11 16.24 34.91 13.17
N LEU A 12 15.24 34.03 13.00
CA LEU A 12 13.83 34.42 13.05
C LEU A 12 13.46 34.94 14.45
N ALA A 13 13.96 34.30 15.51
CA ALA A 13 13.73 34.75 16.89
C ALA A 13 14.32 36.16 17.14
N LYS A 14 15.58 36.38 16.74
CA LYS A 14 16.25 37.70 16.83
C LYS A 14 15.48 38.79 16.07
N LEU A 15 15.06 38.50 14.84
CA LEU A 15 14.31 39.46 14.02
C LEU A 15 12.93 39.75 14.61
N SER A 16 12.26 38.72 15.12
CA SER A 16 10.96 38.85 15.79
C SER A 16 11.08 39.74 17.03
N TYR A 17 12.10 39.50 17.87
CA TYR A 17 12.39 40.34 19.03
C TYR A 17 12.66 41.80 18.61
N LYS A 18 13.54 42.02 17.63
CA LYS A 18 13.84 43.37 17.12
C LYS A 18 12.60 44.14 16.64
N ILE A 19 11.64 43.45 16.03
CA ILE A 19 10.40 44.08 15.53
C ILE A 19 9.41 44.31 16.66
N PHE A 20 9.35 43.41 17.63
CA PHE A 20 8.54 43.58 18.83
C PHE A 20 9.03 44.77 19.68
N SER A 21 10.34 44.86 19.97
CA SER A 21 10.92 45.96 20.76
C SER A 21 10.76 47.35 20.14
N LYS A 22 10.43 47.44 18.83
CA LYS A 22 10.08 48.72 18.19
C LYS A 22 8.67 49.22 18.52
N ASN A 23 7.78 48.32 18.91
CA ASN A 23 6.41 48.64 19.29
C ASN A 23 5.84 47.50 20.15
N GLU A 24 6.02 47.61 21.46
CA GLU A 24 5.63 46.59 22.43
C GLU A 24 4.11 46.49 22.62
N ASN A 25 3.34 47.44 22.09
CA ASN A 25 1.87 47.44 22.16
C ASN A 25 1.23 46.44 21.18
N VAL A 26 1.99 45.82 20.29
CA VAL A 26 1.44 44.82 19.36
C VAL A 26 1.07 43.54 20.11
N ILE A 27 -0.14 43.02 19.89
CA ILE A 27 -0.62 41.79 20.56
C ILE A 27 -0.25 40.50 19.82
N GLY A 28 0.54 40.62 18.74
CA GLY A 28 0.97 39.51 17.91
C GLY A 28 1.88 39.93 16.76
N LEU A 29 2.58 38.96 16.18
CA LEU A 29 3.47 39.09 15.05
C LEU A 29 2.97 38.23 13.88
N ILE A 30 2.82 38.84 12.71
CA ILE A 30 2.65 38.13 11.45
C ILE A 30 4.04 37.86 10.88
N LEU A 31 4.46 36.61 10.95
CA LEU A 31 5.73 36.16 10.38
C LEU A 31 5.48 35.73 8.93
N LEU A 32 5.92 36.54 7.98
CA LEU A 32 5.65 36.27 6.57
C LEU A 32 6.20 34.88 6.18
N LYS A 33 5.32 34.02 5.69
CA LYS A 33 5.57 32.61 5.30
C LYS A 33 5.83 31.62 6.46
N HIS A 34 5.70 32.04 7.72
CA HIS A 34 5.74 31.17 8.90
C HIS A 34 4.40 31.09 9.63
N GLY A 35 3.60 32.16 9.61
CA GLY A 35 2.28 32.19 10.23
C GLY A 35 2.11 33.37 11.17
N ILE A 36 1.30 33.17 12.22
CA ILE A 36 0.99 34.16 13.24
C ILE A 36 1.49 33.66 14.59
N PHE A 37 2.07 34.58 15.36
CA PHE A 37 2.47 34.35 16.75
C PHE A 37 1.77 35.37 17.64
N THR A 38 1.24 34.90 18.75
CA THR A 38 0.65 35.74 19.79
C THR A 38 1.38 35.51 21.11
N PHE A 39 1.26 36.48 22.00
CA PHE A 39 1.89 36.48 23.31
C PHE A 39 1.03 37.31 24.26
N GLY A 40 1.20 37.09 25.56
CA GLY A 40 0.49 37.75 26.64
C GLY A 40 1.16 37.44 27.97
N ASN A 41 0.73 38.12 29.04
CA ASN A 41 1.28 37.93 30.39
C ASN A 41 0.89 36.57 30.99
N SER A 42 -0.09 35.88 30.37
CA SER A 42 -0.46 34.51 30.70
C SER A 42 -0.65 33.66 29.45
N ALA A 43 -0.56 32.34 29.61
CA ALA A 43 -0.85 31.38 28.54
C ALA A 43 -2.28 31.55 27.99
N LYS A 44 -3.25 31.78 28.89
CA LYS A 44 -4.65 32.04 28.52
C LYS A 44 -4.77 33.28 27.63
N GLU A 45 -4.15 34.38 28.03
CA GLU A 45 -4.20 35.62 27.25
C GLU A 45 -3.57 35.45 25.86
N SER A 46 -2.41 34.78 25.78
CA SER A 46 -1.76 34.49 24.50
C SER A 46 -2.66 33.66 23.58
N TYR A 47 -3.34 32.65 24.13
CA TYR A 47 -4.26 31.78 23.40
C TYR A 47 -5.54 32.51 22.96
N ASP A 48 -6.14 33.32 23.82
CA ASP A 48 -7.32 34.13 23.50
C ASP A 48 -7.01 35.13 22.36
N ARG A 49 -5.81 35.72 22.39
CA ARG A 49 -5.31 36.58 21.29
C ARG A 49 -5.14 35.79 19.99
N MET A 50 -4.64 34.55 20.05
CA MET A 50 -4.53 33.68 18.86
C MET A 50 -5.91 33.45 18.24
N ILE A 51 -6.88 33.03 19.04
CA ILE A 51 -8.26 32.83 18.59
C ILE A 51 -8.78 34.10 17.93
N LYS A 52 -8.69 35.25 18.63
CA LYS A 52 -9.17 36.54 18.12
C LYS A 52 -8.57 36.89 16.75
N LEU A 53 -7.25 36.83 16.61
CA LEU A 53 -6.58 37.23 15.37
C LEU A 53 -6.82 36.24 14.22
N VAL A 54 -6.84 34.94 14.50
CA VAL A 54 -7.19 33.91 13.50
C VAL A 54 -8.64 34.09 13.05
N THR A 55 -9.59 34.29 13.97
CA THR A 55 -11.00 34.54 13.64
C THR A 55 -11.19 35.79 12.78
N ILE A 56 -10.42 36.86 13.01
CA ILE A 56 -10.44 38.05 12.14
C ILE A 56 -10.01 37.68 10.72
N ALA A 57 -8.91 36.92 10.58
CA ALA A 57 -8.44 36.46 9.28
C ALA A 57 -9.46 35.54 8.58
N GLU A 58 -10.04 34.58 9.29
CA GLU A 58 -11.07 33.67 8.78
C GLU A 58 -12.31 34.43 8.30
N LYS A 59 -12.82 35.38 9.10
CA LYS A 59 -13.95 36.22 8.70
C LYS A 59 -13.65 37.00 7.42
N LYS A 60 -12.44 37.53 7.27
CA LYS A 60 -12.03 38.26 6.06
C LYS A 60 -11.91 37.33 4.86
N ILE A 61 -11.34 36.14 5.02
CA ILE A 61 -11.18 35.13 3.96
C ILE A 61 -12.56 34.64 3.49
N ASN A 62 -13.47 34.34 4.42
CA ASN A 62 -14.79 33.79 4.11
C ASN A 62 -15.72 34.79 3.39
N LYS A 63 -15.45 36.10 3.50
CA LYS A 63 -16.15 37.14 2.72
C LYS A 63 -15.78 37.12 1.23
N VAL A 64 -14.67 36.49 0.85
CA VAL A 64 -14.23 36.41 -0.55
C VAL A 64 -14.67 35.07 -1.13
N PRO A 65 -15.52 35.05 -2.18
CA PRO A 65 -15.95 33.80 -2.79
C PRO A 65 -14.75 33.06 -3.40
N ASN A 66 -14.69 31.75 -3.18
CA ASN A 66 -13.59 30.94 -3.72
C ASN A 66 -13.76 30.75 -5.23
N LYS A 67 -13.13 31.63 -6.03
CA LYS A 67 -13.23 31.70 -7.50
C LYS A 67 -12.87 30.39 -8.21
N ILE A 68 -12.05 29.56 -7.57
CA ILE A 68 -11.65 28.26 -8.12
C ILE A 68 -12.71 27.19 -7.81
N LEU A 69 -13.25 27.16 -6.59
CA LEU A 69 -14.19 26.12 -6.14
C LEU A 69 -15.67 26.44 -6.39
N THR A 70 -16.03 27.67 -6.75
CA THR A 70 -17.41 28.06 -7.07
C THR A 70 -17.77 27.90 -8.54
N LYS A 71 -16.79 27.69 -9.43
CA LYS A 71 -17.05 27.54 -10.87
C LYS A 71 -17.84 26.25 -11.15
N LYS A 72 -18.96 26.37 -11.88
CA LYS A 72 -19.71 25.22 -12.39
C LYS A 72 -18.83 24.48 -13.40
N LEU A 73 -18.73 23.16 -13.24
CA LEU A 73 -17.94 22.29 -14.10
C LEU A 73 -18.78 21.09 -14.52
N THR A 74 -18.83 20.84 -15.83
CA THR A 74 -19.37 19.60 -16.38
C THR A 74 -18.30 18.53 -16.30
N LEU A 75 -18.35 17.71 -15.25
CA LEU A 75 -17.36 16.68 -14.99
C LEU A 75 -17.75 15.38 -15.70
N LYS A 76 -16.97 14.98 -16.72
CA LYS A 76 -17.01 13.59 -17.20
C LYS A 76 -16.22 12.73 -16.22
N LYS A 77 -16.90 11.87 -15.46
CA LYS A 77 -16.25 10.89 -14.57
C LYS A 77 -15.36 9.95 -15.40
N ILE A 78 -14.14 9.72 -14.94
CA ILE A 78 -13.25 8.73 -15.55
C ILE A 78 -13.80 7.33 -15.30
N LYS A 79 -13.83 6.51 -16.34
CA LYS A 79 -14.32 5.13 -16.25
C LYS A 79 -13.44 4.32 -15.28
N PRO A 80 -14.02 3.47 -14.40
CA PRO A 80 -13.26 2.64 -13.47
C PRO A 80 -12.17 1.78 -14.14
N GLN A 81 -12.44 1.30 -15.36
CA GLN A 81 -11.46 0.55 -16.16
C GLN A 81 -10.16 1.32 -16.41
N ILE A 82 -10.21 2.64 -16.60
CA ILE A 82 -9.02 3.45 -16.81
C ILE A 82 -8.16 3.46 -15.54
N VAL A 83 -8.79 3.59 -14.37
CA VAL A 83 -8.10 3.57 -13.06
C VAL A 83 -7.42 2.22 -12.82
N ASN A 84 -8.13 1.11 -13.08
CA ASN A 84 -7.61 -0.24 -12.90
C ASN A 84 -6.39 -0.54 -13.79
N ASN A 85 -6.23 0.17 -14.91
CA ASN A 85 -5.05 0.05 -15.78
C ASN A 85 -3.96 1.08 -15.45
N LEU A 86 -4.36 2.28 -15.03
CA LEU A 86 -3.45 3.39 -14.76
C LEU A 86 -2.54 3.11 -13.56
N PHE A 87 -3.09 2.60 -12.46
CA PHE A 87 -2.34 2.48 -11.20
C PHE A 87 -1.21 1.45 -11.26
N PRO A 88 -1.40 0.25 -11.85
CA PRO A 88 -0.31 -0.67 -12.11
C PRO A 88 0.82 -0.03 -12.93
N VAL A 89 0.47 0.78 -13.95
CA VAL A 89 1.43 1.48 -14.80
C VAL A 89 2.15 2.60 -14.03
N ILE A 90 1.47 3.33 -13.15
CA ILE A 90 2.15 4.29 -12.25
C ILE A 90 3.17 3.54 -11.39
N ARG A 91 2.78 2.43 -10.76
CA ARG A 91 3.68 1.61 -9.95
C ARG A 91 4.88 1.09 -10.74
N LYS A 92 4.70 0.73 -12.02
CA LYS A 92 5.78 0.30 -12.94
C LYS A 92 6.92 1.31 -13.00
N TYR A 93 6.60 2.59 -13.18
CA TYR A 93 7.62 3.63 -13.38
C TYR A 93 8.12 4.26 -12.08
N LEU A 94 7.41 4.07 -10.96
CA LEU A 94 7.89 4.49 -9.64
C LEU A 94 8.79 3.44 -9.01
N SER A 95 8.45 2.15 -9.18
CA SER A 95 9.15 1.07 -8.50
C SER A 95 10.45 0.75 -9.23
N LYS A 96 11.55 0.59 -8.47
CA LYS A 96 12.88 0.26 -9.02
C LYS A 96 13.49 -0.88 -8.23
N LYS A 97 14.36 -1.64 -8.90
CA LYS A 97 15.31 -2.52 -8.22
C LYS A 97 16.42 -1.66 -7.63
N GLU A 98 16.59 -1.75 -6.33
CA GLU A 98 17.70 -1.11 -5.61
C GLU A 98 19.01 -1.87 -5.84
N LYS A 99 20.14 -1.19 -5.69
CA LYS A 99 21.49 -1.80 -5.86
C LYS A 99 21.74 -2.98 -4.90
N ASN A 100 21.12 -2.96 -3.72
CA ASN A 100 21.15 -4.06 -2.74
C ASN A 100 20.20 -5.22 -3.09
N GLY A 101 19.62 -5.20 -4.30
CA GLY A 101 18.69 -6.19 -4.80
C GLY A 101 17.27 -6.09 -4.24
N SER A 102 16.95 -5.18 -3.33
CA SER A 102 15.58 -4.97 -2.81
C SER A 102 14.69 -4.25 -3.83
N ASP A 103 13.39 -4.55 -3.80
CA ASP A 103 12.42 -3.87 -4.67
C ASP A 103 11.84 -2.67 -3.91
N ALA A 104 12.17 -1.46 -4.34
CA ALA A 104 11.54 -0.26 -3.83
C ALA A 104 10.17 -0.08 -4.47
N LYS A 105 9.14 -0.70 -3.89
CA LYS A 105 7.74 -0.57 -4.30
C LYS A 105 7.08 0.72 -3.82
N TRP A 106 5.94 1.10 -4.38
CA TRP A 106 5.20 2.29 -3.95
C TRP A 106 3.71 2.02 -3.90
N VAL A 107 3.07 2.55 -2.86
CA VAL A 107 1.63 2.45 -2.61
C VAL A 107 0.96 3.77 -2.98
N LEU A 108 -0.25 3.67 -3.52
CA LEU A 108 -1.03 4.81 -3.97
C LEU A 108 -2.22 5.11 -3.04
N ASP A 109 -2.64 6.36 -3.01
CA ASP A 109 -3.87 6.81 -2.33
C ASP A 109 -4.60 7.82 -3.21
N LEU A 110 -5.73 7.41 -3.80
CA LEU A 110 -6.56 8.28 -4.62
C LEU A 110 -7.58 9.03 -3.76
N ARG A 111 -7.63 10.36 -3.88
CA ARG A 111 -8.72 11.19 -3.35
C ARG A 111 -9.43 11.92 -4.47
N THR A 112 -10.75 11.81 -4.44
CA THR A 112 -11.64 12.46 -5.39
C THR A 112 -12.87 12.97 -4.65
N ASN A 113 -13.08 14.27 -4.72
CA ASN A 113 -14.31 14.94 -4.26
C ASN A 113 -14.51 16.20 -5.12
N ASP A 114 -15.65 16.87 -4.97
CA ASP A 114 -15.99 18.03 -5.79
C ASP A 114 -14.99 19.18 -5.66
N LYS A 115 -14.45 19.43 -4.46
CA LYS A 115 -13.44 20.48 -4.27
C LYS A 115 -12.17 20.16 -5.06
N ILE A 116 -11.67 18.93 -4.95
CA ILE A 116 -10.50 18.44 -5.69
C ILE A 116 -10.75 18.53 -7.19
N LEU A 117 -11.89 18.04 -7.68
CA LEU A 117 -12.18 18.06 -9.11
C LEU A 117 -12.31 19.48 -9.66
N LYS A 118 -12.89 20.41 -8.92
CA LYS A 118 -12.97 21.82 -9.33
C LYS A 118 -11.61 22.49 -9.38
N TYR A 119 -10.79 22.26 -8.35
CA TYR A 119 -9.40 22.71 -8.31
C TYR A 119 -8.59 22.18 -9.50
N LEU A 120 -8.68 20.88 -9.77
CA LEU A 120 -7.92 20.20 -10.82
C LEU A 120 -8.36 20.53 -12.25
N ASN A 121 -9.59 21.00 -12.45
CA ASN A 121 -10.08 21.41 -13.77
C ASN A 121 -9.91 22.92 -14.03
N ASN A 122 -9.22 23.65 -13.13
CA ASN A 122 -8.92 25.04 -13.36
C ASN A 122 -7.90 25.21 -14.52
N PRO A 123 -8.15 26.09 -15.52
CA PRO A 123 -7.22 26.33 -16.61
C PRO A 123 -5.81 26.77 -16.17
N ASN A 124 -5.71 27.47 -15.04
CA ASN A 124 -4.46 27.98 -14.49
C ASN A 124 -3.77 26.99 -13.53
N LEU A 125 -4.27 25.74 -13.40
CA LEU A 125 -3.69 24.72 -12.52
C LEU A 125 -2.19 24.57 -12.70
N LYS A 126 -1.72 24.54 -13.96
CA LYS A 126 -0.30 24.36 -14.28
C LYS A 126 0.57 25.50 -13.74
N ASP A 127 0.03 26.72 -13.64
CA ASP A 127 0.77 27.83 -13.06
C ASP A 127 0.82 27.69 -11.53
N PHE A 128 -0.31 27.82 -10.83
CA PHE A 128 -0.28 27.91 -9.36
C PHE A 128 0.24 26.64 -8.67
N SER A 129 0.01 25.45 -9.22
CA SER A 129 0.52 24.19 -8.63
C SER A 129 2.03 24.03 -8.74
N GLN A 130 2.68 24.80 -9.63
CA GLN A 130 4.12 24.72 -9.90
C GLN A 130 4.92 25.84 -9.22
N ARG A 131 4.25 26.75 -8.49
CA ARG A 131 4.89 27.87 -7.77
C ARG A 131 5.58 27.45 -6.46
N GLY A 132 5.25 26.28 -5.91
CA GLY A 132 5.89 25.72 -4.71
C GLY A 132 4.92 25.37 -3.58
N PRO A 133 5.41 24.72 -2.51
CA PRO A 133 4.59 24.13 -1.44
C PRO A 133 4.13 25.16 -0.40
N VAL A 134 3.08 24.80 0.34
CA VAL A 134 2.42 25.69 1.32
C VAL A 134 3.20 25.78 2.64
N THR A 135 3.74 24.66 3.13
CA THR A 135 4.44 24.58 4.43
C THR A 135 5.69 23.69 4.34
N PRO A 136 6.61 23.74 5.33
CA PRO A 136 7.76 22.81 5.39
C PRO A 136 7.37 21.33 5.33
N ASP A 137 6.28 20.93 5.99
CA ASP A 137 5.75 19.56 5.93
C ASP A 137 5.38 19.13 4.50
N HIS A 138 4.88 20.05 3.67
CA HIS A 138 4.64 19.77 2.26
C HIS A 138 5.96 19.51 1.52
N VAL A 139 7.00 20.30 1.79
CA VAL A 139 8.32 20.14 1.16
C VAL A 139 8.85 18.73 1.40
N ILE A 140 8.91 18.29 2.66
CA ILE A 140 9.56 17.03 3.02
C ILE A 140 8.71 15.78 2.72
N ARG A 141 7.38 15.91 2.67
CA ARG A 141 6.48 14.77 2.45
C ARG A 141 5.96 14.64 1.03
N ILE A 142 5.70 15.75 0.34
CA ILE A 142 5.13 15.75 -1.03
C ILE A 142 6.03 16.34 -2.11
N LYS A 143 7.28 16.69 -1.76
CA LYS A 143 8.28 17.35 -2.62
C LYS A 143 7.90 18.78 -3.03
N PRO A 144 8.84 19.56 -3.59
CA PRO A 144 8.59 20.96 -3.96
C PRO A 144 7.44 21.18 -4.95
N LYS A 145 7.19 20.23 -5.85
CA LYS A 145 6.18 20.34 -6.90
C LYS A 145 5.49 18.99 -7.11
N PRO A 146 4.19 18.97 -7.42
CA PRO A 146 3.50 17.76 -7.83
C PRO A 146 3.76 17.43 -9.30
N LEU A 147 3.59 16.15 -9.66
CA LEU A 147 3.54 15.72 -11.05
C LEU A 147 2.14 16.01 -11.62
N MET A 148 2.08 16.58 -12.82
CA MET A 148 0.82 16.73 -13.55
C MET A 148 0.61 15.56 -14.51
N LEU A 149 -0.53 14.89 -14.41
CA LEU A 149 -0.86 13.74 -15.25
C LEU A 149 -2.20 13.93 -15.95
N ASN A 150 -2.17 14.41 -17.19
CA ASN A 150 -3.38 14.59 -17.97
C ASN A 150 -3.78 13.31 -18.72
N ILE A 151 -4.91 12.72 -18.32
CA ILE A 151 -5.46 11.49 -18.91
C ILE A 151 -6.89 11.67 -19.45
N LYS A 152 -7.37 12.91 -19.55
CA LYS A 152 -8.78 13.21 -19.87
C LYS A 152 -9.26 12.56 -21.18
N HIS A 153 -8.36 12.44 -22.15
CA HIS A 153 -8.62 11.82 -23.46
C HIS A 153 -7.80 10.55 -23.70
N ALA A 154 -7.19 10.00 -22.65
CA ALA A 154 -6.33 8.83 -22.77
C ALA A 154 -7.16 7.56 -23.00
N ARG A 155 -6.73 6.75 -23.97
CA ARG A 155 -7.18 5.37 -24.14
C ARG A 155 -6.23 4.45 -23.35
N VAL A 156 -6.72 3.28 -22.93
CA VAL A 156 -5.93 2.31 -22.15
C VAL A 156 -4.57 2.00 -22.81
N LYS A 157 -4.55 1.80 -24.13
CA LYS A 157 -3.33 1.52 -24.90
C LYS A 157 -2.25 2.62 -24.85
N ASN A 158 -2.62 3.86 -24.53
CA ASN A 158 -1.69 4.99 -24.49
C ASN A 158 -1.17 5.30 -23.07
N LEU A 159 -1.75 4.68 -22.03
CA LEU A 159 -1.45 5.03 -20.64
C LEU A 159 0.03 4.82 -20.28
N ASP A 160 0.62 3.71 -20.74
CA ASP A 160 2.03 3.38 -20.47
C ASP A 160 2.99 4.48 -20.93
N ASN A 161 2.87 4.91 -22.20
CA ASN A 161 3.70 5.98 -22.76
C ASN A 161 3.49 7.33 -22.07
N ILE A 162 2.24 7.70 -21.77
CA ILE A 162 1.93 8.97 -21.09
C ILE A 162 2.57 8.97 -19.70
N VAL A 163 2.31 7.93 -18.89
CA VAL A 163 2.81 7.84 -17.51
C VAL A 163 4.34 7.80 -17.49
N ARG A 164 4.96 7.01 -18.37
CA ARG A 164 6.42 6.96 -18.53
C ARG A 164 6.99 8.36 -18.77
N ARG A 165 6.46 9.06 -19.76
CA ARG A 165 6.95 10.39 -20.15
C ARG A 165 6.85 11.39 -19.01
N GLU A 166 5.70 11.46 -18.33
CA GLU A 166 5.50 12.44 -17.25
C GLU A 166 6.37 12.12 -16.02
N ILE A 167 6.50 10.84 -15.64
CA ILE A 167 7.34 10.44 -14.49
C ILE A 167 8.83 10.67 -14.79
N GLU A 168 9.31 10.30 -15.98
CA GLU A 168 10.72 10.53 -16.33
C GLU A 168 11.04 12.02 -16.48
N THR A 169 10.10 12.82 -17.00
CA THR A 169 10.23 14.28 -17.02
C THR A 169 10.31 14.84 -15.60
N PHE A 170 9.46 14.38 -14.68
CA PHE A 170 9.50 14.78 -13.28
C PHE A 170 10.85 14.47 -12.64
N LYS A 171 11.35 13.23 -12.80
CA LYS A 171 12.64 12.80 -12.26
C LYS A 171 13.80 13.65 -12.78
N LYS A 172 13.84 13.91 -14.09
CA LYS A 172 14.85 14.78 -14.72
C LYS A 172 14.80 16.21 -14.17
N ASN A 173 13.59 16.75 -13.98
CA ASN A 173 13.40 18.09 -13.42
C ASN A 173 13.82 18.17 -11.95
N TYR A 174 13.53 17.14 -11.15
CA TYR A 174 13.99 17.06 -9.76
C TYR A 174 15.52 16.99 -9.68
N HIS A 175 16.17 16.21 -10.55
CA HIS A 175 17.62 16.15 -10.62
C HIS A 175 18.26 17.49 -10.98
N LYS A 176 17.73 18.20 -11.98
CA LYS A 176 18.16 19.56 -12.33
C LYS A 176 17.97 20.54 -11.17
N TYR A 177 16.86 20.41 -10.44
CA TYR A 177 16.58 21.20 -9.24
C TYR A 177 17.63 20.93 -8.14
N PHE A 178 18.00 19.68 -7.90
CA PHE A 178 19.06 19.32 -6.96
C PHE A 178 20.41 19.92 -7.37
N LEU A 179 20.85 19.71 -8.62
CA LEU A 179 22.14 20.21 -9.11
C LEU A 179 22.27 21.74 -8.99
N ARG A 180 21.21 22.50 -9.33
CA ARG A 180 21.22 23.97 -9.26
C ARG A 180 21.30 24.50 -7.83
N ASN A 181 20.75 23.77 -6.85
CA ASN A 181 20.59 24.25 -5.48
C ASN A 181 21.53 23.59 -4.47
N ARG A 182 22.23 22.49 -4.80
CA ARG A 182 23.11 21.76 -3.88
C ARG A 182 24.17 22.61 -3.18
N LYS A 183 24.57 23.73 -3.81
CA LYS A 183 25.51 24.72 -3.24
C LYS A 183 25.02 25.44 -1.98
N TYR A 184 23.71 25.42 -1.70
CA TYR A 184 23.11 26.13 -0.56
C TYR A 184 23.03 25.30 0.72
N VAL A 185 23.42 24.02 0.66
CA VAL A 185 23.42 23.11 1.81
C VAL A 185 24.78 22.40 1.84
N SER A 186 25.31 22.13 3.04
CA SER A 186 26.58 21.42 3.17
C SER A 186 26.40 19.93 2.87
N LYS A 187 27.19 19.40 1.93
CA LYS A 187 27.27 17.98 1.56
C LYS A 187 25.91 17.27 1.37
N PRO A 188 24.96 17.81 0.58
CA PRO A 188 23.65 17.19 0.42
C PRO A 188 23.74 15.93 -0.44
N ILE A 189 23.02 14.88 -0.04
CA ILE A 189 22.85 13.65 -0.84
C ILE A 189 21.50 13.71 -1.50
N GLU A 190 21.45 13.57 -2.83
CA GLU A 190 20.20 13.64 -3.60
C GLU A 190 19.17 12.62 -3.08
N LEU A 191 17.98 13.11 -2.72
CA LEU A 191 16.84 12.26 -2.35
C LEU A 191 16.29 11.55 -3.59
N ASP A 192 15.48 10.50 -3.39
CA ASP A 192 14.90 9.79 -4.53
C ASP A 192 14.06 10.74 -5.42
N THR A 193 14.14 10.54 -6.74
CA THR A 193 13.58 11.46 -7.73
C THR A 193 12.10 11.20 -8.03
N ASN A 194 11.45 10.25 -7.35
CA ASN A 194 10.06 9.91 -7.61
C ASN A 194 9.10 11.01 -7.14
N PRO A 195 8.01 11.28 -7.87
CA PRO A 195 6.95 12.14 -7.36
C PRO A 195 6.30 11.54 -6.10
N ARG A 196 5.79 12.42 -5.24
CA ARG A 196 5.01 12.07 -4.04
C ARG A 196 3.53 12.40 -4.17
N LEU A 197 3.20 13.26 -5.13
CA LEU A 197 1.85 13.69 -5.41
C LEU A 197 1.66 13.79 -6.94
N ILE A 198 0.59 13.18 -7.44
CA ILE A 198 0.13 13.34 -8.82
C ILE A 198 -1.19 14.09 -8.82
N LEU A 199 -1.28 15.15 -9.63
CA LEU A 199 -2.50 15.87 -9.91
C LEU A 199 -3.02 15.44 -11.29
N SER A 200 -4.20 14.81 -11.32
CA SER A 200 -4.76 14.28 -12.56
C SER A 200 -6.15 14.87 -12.83
N PRO A 201 -6.27 15.86 -13.74
CA PRO A 201 -7.54 16.47 -14.11
C PRO A 201 -8.58 15.44 -14.54
N GLY A 202 -9.76 15.51 -13.92
CA GLY A 202 -10.87 14.58 -14.14
C GLY A 202 -10.81 13.29 -13.33
N LEU A 203 -9.65 12.94 -12.74
CA LEU A 203 -9.51 11.77 -11.87
C LEU A 203 -9.56 12.16 -10.39
N GLY A 204 -8.64 13.04 -9.97
CA GLY A 204 -8.37 13.31 -8.57
C GLY A 204 -6.88 13.53 -8.30
N LEU A 205 -6.54 13.59 -7.01
CA LEU A 205 -5.16 13.64 -6.53
C LEU A 205 -4.73 12.24 -6.07
N ILE A 206 -3.47 11.90 -6.33
CA ILE A 206 -2.91 10.59 -5.97
C ILE A 206 -1.68 10.83 -5.10
N GLY A 207 -1.80 10.53 -3.81
CA GLY A 207 -0.67 10.45 -2.89
C GLY A 207 0.15 9.18 -3.13
N ILE A 208 1.46 9.29 -3.00
CA ILE A 208 2.41 8.19 -3.21
C ILE A 208 3.27 8.05 -1.95
N GLY A 209 3.35 6.83 -1.40
CA GLY A 209 4.12 6.55 -0.20
C GLY A 209 4.78 5.17 -0.22
N ARG A 210 5.73 4.95 0.70
CA ARG A 210 6.36 3.63 0.90
C ARG A 210 5.39 2.64 1.54
N SER A 211 4.39 3.16 2.25
CA SER A 211 3.26 2.46 2.85
C SER A 211 1.96 3.22 2.58
N LYS A 212 0.82 2.60 2.84
CA LYS A 212 -0.50 3.24 2.74
C LYS A 212 -0.63 4.43 3.68
N LYS A 213 -0.02 4.35 4.88
CA LYS A 213 0.02 5.47 5.83
C LYS A 213 0.71 6.69 5.22
N GLU A 214 1.87 6.50 4.60
CA GLU A 214 2.58 7.60 3.94
C GLU A 214 1.85 8.15 2.73
N ALA A 215 1.25 7.29 1.91
CA ALA A 215 0.46 7.70 0.76
C ALA A 215 -0.74 8.56 1.20
N LYS A 216 -1.42 8.18 2.30
CA LYS A 216 -2.50 8.97 2.91
C LYS A 216 -2.00 10.33 3.39
N ILE A 217 -0.87 10.39 4.10
CA ILE A 217 -0.31 11.67 4.56
C ILE A 217 -0.02 12.60 3.36
N ALA A 218 0.51 12.06 2.26
CA ALA A 218 0.73 12.83 1.04
C ALA A 218 -0.59 13.37 0.45
N SER A 219 -1.64 12.56 0.44
CA SER A 219 -2.98 12.99 0.01
C SER A 219 -3.62 14.02 0.95
N ASP A 220 -3.48 13.86 2.26
CA ASP A 220 -4.05 14.78 3.26
C ASP A 220 -3.42 16.17 3.11
N LEU A 221 -2.09 16.24 2.90
CA LEU A 221 -1.40 17.48 2.56
C LEU A 221 -1.85 18.07 1.21
N ALA A 222 -2.14 17.22 0.24
CA ALA A 222 -2.65 17.68 -1.05
C ALA A 222 -4.06 18.29 -0.92
N GLU A 223 -4.93 17.76 -0.05
CA GLU A 223 -6.23 18.36 0.23
C GLU A 223 -6.09 19.73 0.94
N VAL A 224 -5.15 19.85 1.87
CA VAL A 224 -4.80 21.15 2.47
C VAL A 224 -4.29 22.12 1.41
N THR A 225 -3.46 21.65 0.47
CA THR A 225 -2.99 22.45 -0.67
C THR A 225 -4.16 22.98 -1.51
N VAL A 226 -5.15 22.14 -1.80
CA VAL A 226 -6.36 22.53 -2.52
C VAL A 226 -7.08 23.67 -1.79
N ASP A 227 -7.29 23.55 -0.48
CA ASP A 227 -8.00 24.58 0.29
C ASP A 227 -7.20 25.89 0.35
N VAL A 228 -5.92 25.83 0.71
CA VAL A 228 -5.09 27.03 0.92
C VAL A 228 -4.83 27.75 -0.39
N ILE A 229 -4.38 27.05 -1.45
CA ILE A 229 -4.06 27.70 -2.72
C ILE A 229 -5.34 28.23 -3.37
N SER A 230 -6.47 27.52 -3.27
CA SER A 230 -7.72 28.01 -3.87
C SER A 230 -8.22 29.31 -3.22
N LYS A 231 -8.14 29.41 -1.89
CA LYS A 231 -8.47 30.64 -1.15
C LYS A 231 -7.47 31.76 -1.47
N ALA A 232 -6.17 31.46 -1.49
CA ALA A 232 -5.13 32.43 -1.79
C ALA A 232 -5.26 33.02 -3.21
N GLU A 233 -5.51 32.19 -4.23
CA GLU A 233 -5.76 32.63 -5.61
C GLU A 233 -7.11 33.37 -5.77
N SER A 234 -8.03 33.20 -4.82
CA SER A 234 -9.31 33.92 -4.84
C SER A 234 -9.17 35.36 -4.32
N ILE A 235 -8.33 35.54 -3.30
CA ILE A 235 -8.04 36.83 -2.66
C ILE A 235 -6.97 37.61 -3.44
N GLY A 236 -5.97 36.92 -3.98
CA GLY A 236 -4.86 37.54 -4.70
C GLY A 236 -4.09 36.51 -5.52
N LYS A 237 -2.76 36.49 -5.40
CA LYS A 237 -1.89 35.53 -6.07
C LYS A 237 -1.07 34.76 -5.03
N TYR A 238 -1.26 33.44 -4.97
CA TYR A 238 -0.46 32.52 -4.18
C TYR A 238 1.02 32.63 -4.56
N LYS A 239 1.86 32.78 -3.53
CA LYS A 239 3.32 32.83 -3.65
C LYS A 239 3.92 31.90 -2.59
N SER A 240 4.75 30.96 -3.02
CA SER A 240 5.63 30.18 -2.14
C SER A 240 6.89 30.98 -1.79
N ILE A 241 7.70 30.48 -0.85
CA ILE A 241 9.08 30.91 -0.67
C ILE A 241 9.91 30.62 -1.94
N PRO A 242 11.02 31.36 -2.19
CA PRO A 242 11.88 31.13 -3.36
C PRO A 242 12.47 29.72 -3.39
N GLU A 243 12.78 29.23 -4.59
CA GLU A 243 13.30 27.87 -4.80
C GLU A 243 14.51 27.52 -3.91
N LYS A 244 15.45 28.46 -3.74
CA LYS A 244 16.63 28.28 -2.88
C LYS A 244 16.25 27.96 -1.43
N GLU A 245 15.18 28.57 -0.93
CA GLU A 245 14.70 28.42 0.44
C GLU A 245 13.91 27.11 0.58
N ILE A 246 13.14 26.72 -0.44
CA ILE A 246 12.53 25.39 -0.51
C ILE A 246 13.60 24.31 -0.40
N PHE A 247 14.71 24.45 -1.14
CA PHE A 247 15.80 23.46 -1.13
C PHE A 247 16.47 23.36 0.24
N LYS A 248 16.75 24.50 0.88
CA LYS A 248 17.29 24.50 2.24
C LYS A 248 16.38 23.75 3.20
N VAL A 249 15.07 23.98 3.14
CA VAL A 249 14.08 23.27 3.99
C VAL A 249 14.03 21.77 3.66
N GLU A 250 14.02 21.39 2.39
CA GLU A 250 13.97 19.97 1.98
C GLU A 250 15.20 19.21 2.49
N TYR A 251 16.38 19.82 2.48
CA TYR A 251 17.64 19.18 2.87
C TYR A 251 18.10 19.57 4.29
N TRP A 252 17.25 20.24 5.07
CA TRP A 252 17.58 20.62 6.44
C TRP A 252 17.53 19.39 7.36
N PRO A 253 18.61 19.06 8.10
CA PRO A 253 18.63 17.84 8.93
C PRO A 253 17.52 17.78 9.98
N LEU A 254 17.12 18.92 10.56
CA LEU A 254 16.04 18.98 11.55
C LEU A 254 14.66 18.67 10.96
N GLU A 255 14.39 19.11 9.72
CA GLU A 255 13.13 18.79 9.03
C GLU A 255 13.13 17.33 8.56
N GLN A 256 14.26 16.86 8.01
CA GLN A 256 14.41 15.46 7.64
C GLN A 256 14.30 14.50 8.83
N ALA A 257 14.70 14.91 10.04
CA ALA A 257 14.54 14.12 11.26
C ALA A 257 13.07 13.81 11.57
N LYS A 258 12.11 14.67 11.18
CA LYS A 258 10.66 14.44 11.36
C LYS A 258 10.14 13.23 10.58
N LEU A 259 10.84 12.81 9.52
CA LEU A 259 10.42 11.69 8.70
C LEU A 259 10.67 10.32 9.36
N LYS A 260 11.40 10.27 10.48
CA LYS A 260 11.95 9.08 11.17
C LYS A 260 12.69 8.16 10.18
N LYS A 261 13.97 7.85 10.43
CA LYS A 261 14.72 6.84 9.65
C LYS A 261 14.18 5.43 9.95
N LEU A 262 12.96 5.12 9.53
CA LEU A 262 12.52 3.74 9.46
C LEU A 262 13.22 3.12 8.25
N LYS A 263 14.20 2.27 8.54
CA LYS A 263 14.81 1.39 7.54
C LYS A 263 13.67 0.66 6.84
N ARG A 264 13.65 0.73 5.51
CA ARG A 264 12.67 0.02 4.69
C ARG A 264 12.79 -1.48 5.00
N LEU A 265 11.73 -2.07 5.55
CA LEU A 265 11.66 -3.51 5.81
C LEU A 265 11.56 -4.27 4.48
N SER A 266 11.81 -5.58 4.52
CA SER A 266 12.05 -6.36 3.30
C SER A 266 10.85 -6.37 2.34
N LEU A 267 9.62 -6.29 2.87
CA LEU A 267 8.39 -6.27 2.11
C LEU A 267 7.66 -4.91 2.16
N THR A 268 8.33 -3.83 2.61
CA THR A 268 7.72 -2.49 2.60
C THR A 268 7.22 -2.11 1.21
N GLY A 269 5.96 -1.67 1.13
CA GLY A 269 5.28 -1.26 -0.11
C GLY A 269 4.79 -2.41 -0.99
N HIS A 270 5.04 -3.67 -0.60
CA HIS A 270 4.42 -4.83 -1.23
C HIS A 270 2.98 -4.96 -0.74
N VAL A 271 2.07 -5.23 -1.68
CA VAL A 271 0.66 -5.53 -1.41
C VAL A 271 0.49 -7.04 -1.46
N THR A 272 0.23 -7.63 -0.30
CA THR A 272 0.05 -9.07 -0.10
C THR A 272 -1.41 -9.40 0.04
N VAL A 273 -1.92 -10.23 -0.86
CA VAL A 273 -3.31 -10.69 -0.90
C VAL A 273 -3.35 -12.12 -0.40
N ILE A 274 -4.16 -12.40 0.61
CA ILE A 274 -4.24 -13.72 1.26
C ILE A 274 -5.67 -14.24 1.14
N SER A 275 -5.88 -15.36 0.44
CA SER A 275 -7.19 -16.03 0.40
C SER A 275 -7.42 -16.92 1.61
N GLY A 276 -8.67 -17.01 2.08
CA GLY A 276 -8.96 -17.60 3.39
C GLY A 276 -8.23 -16.85 4.52
N GLY A 277 -8.04 -15.53 4.35
CA GLY A 277 -7.12 -14.73 5.13
C GLY A 277 -7.55 -14.53 6.59
N CYS A 278 -8.83 -14.80 6.92
CA CYS A 278 -9.35 -14.69 8.28
C CYS A 278 -9.34 -16.04 9.03
N GLY A 279 -8.92 -17.13 8.39
CA GLY A 279 -8.72 -18.43 9.05
C GLY A 279 -7.38 -18.49 9.82
N THR A 280 -7.18 -19.55 10.61
CA THR A 280 -6.01 -19.72 11.50
C THR A 280 -4.66 -19.48 10.79
N ILE A 281 -4.42 -20.19 9.67
CA ILE A 281 -3.18 -20.05 8.90
C ILE A 281 -3.11 -18.68 8.20
N GLY A 282 -4.23 -18.20 7.65
CA GLY A 282 -4.31 -16.90 6.99
C GLY A 282 -3.94 -15.73 7.93
N LEU A 283 -4.42 -15.75 9.17
CA LEU A 283 -4.10 -14.75 10.18
C LEU A 283 -2.65 -14.82 10.64
N ALA A 284 -2.08 -16.01 10.77
CA ALA A 284 -0.66 -16.17 11.09
C ALA A 284 0.23 -15.60 9.95
N ILE A 285 -0.11 -15.89 8.69
CA ILE A 285 0.56 -15.33 7.51
C ILE A 285 0.45 -13.80 7.52
N ALA A 286 -0.75 -13.26 7.75
CA ALA A 286 -0.97 -11.82 7.80
C ALA A 286 -0.06 -11.14 8.84
N ARG A 287 0.07 -11.72 10.04
CA ARG A 287 0.94 -11.20 11.10
C ARG A 287 2.41 -11.16 10.67
N GLU A 288 2.94 -12.24 10.10
CA GLU A 288 4.34 -12.28 9.68
C GLU A 288 4.63 -11.31 8.52
N PHE A 289 3.72 -11.18 7.56
CA PHE A 289 3.90 -10.19 6.48
C PHE A 289 3.77 -8.73 6.96
N ILE A 290 2.92 -8.44 7.96
CA ILE A 290 2.85 -7.11 8.61
C ILE A 290 4.18 -6.77 9.27
N ARG A 291 4.81 -7.74 9.96
CA ARG A 291 6.12 -7.53 10.61
C ARG A 291 7.23 -7.21 9.61
N GLU A 292 7.08 -7.62 8.35
CA GLU A 292 7.99 -7.29 7.24
C GLU A 292 7.59 -6.01 6.47
N GLY A 293 6.55 -5.30 6.94
CA GLY A 293 6.10 -4.01 6.43
C GLY A 293 5.19 -4.08 5.20
N SER A 294 4.64 -5.25 4.87
CA SER A 294 3.71 -5.41 3.74
C SER A 294 2.33 -4.81 4.04
N GLU A 295 1.69 -4.26 3.02
CA GLU A 295 0.26 -3.94 3.04
C GLU A 295 -0.55 -5.23 2.86
N ILE A 296 -1.49 -5.51 3.77
CA ILE A 296 -2.23 -6.78 3.78
C ILE A 296 -3.66 -6.59 3.30
N VAL A 297 -4.09 -7.51 2.44
CA VAL A 297 -5.48 -7.71 2.06
C VAL A 297 -5.90 -9.15 2.32
N LEU A 298 -6.96 -9.32 3.09
CA LEU A 298 -7.56 -10.63 3.40
C LEU A 298 -8.80 -10.81 2.52
N LEU A 299 -8.80 -11.85 1.70
CA LEU A 299 -9.99 -12.32 1.00
C LEU A 299 -10.62 -13.44 1.83
N GLU A 300 -11.88 -13.26 2.19
CA GLU A 300 -12.62 -14.22 3.01
C GLU A 300 -14.10 -14.22 2.60
N ASN A 301 -14.73 -15.39 2.55
CA ASN A 301 -16.17 -15.50 2.30
C ASN A 301 -16.96 -15.71 3.60
N ASN A 302 -16.34 -16.41 4.56
CA ASN A 302 -16.99 -16.78 5.82
C ASN A 302 -17.18 -15.56 6.71
N THR A 303 -18.45 -15.15 6.89
CA THR A 303 -18.82 -13.96 7.67
C THR A 303 -18.50 -14.08 9.16
N TYR A 304 -18.52 -15.30 9.71
CA TYR A 304 -18.11 -15.57 11.09
C TYR A 304 -16.60 -15.32 11.26
N ASN A 305 -15.77 -15.82 10.35
CA ASN A 305 -14.33 -15.55 10.38
C ASN A 305 -14.04 -14.06 10.25
N ILE A 306 -14.70 -13.34 9.33
CA ILE A 306 -14.55 -11.89 9.18
C ILE A 306 -14.90 -11.15 10.48
N LYS A 307 -16.02 -11.51 11.12
CA LYS A 307 -16.46 -10.92 12.38
C LYS A 307 -15.43 -11.18 13.50
N ASN A 308 -14.87 -12.38 13.56
CA ASN A 308 -13.91 -12.79 14.59
C ASN A 308 -12.46 -12.46 14.27
N THR A 309 -12.16 -11.84 13.12
CA THR A 309 -10.80 -11.36 12.84
C THR A 309 -10.34 -10.40 13.94
N PRO A 310 -9.16 -10.62 14.53
CA PRO A 310 -8.66 -9.80 15.63
C PRO A 310 -8.56 -8.31 15.29
N GLN A 311 -8.82 -7.44 16.26
CA GLN A 311 -8.90 -5.99 16.05
C GLN A 311 -7.56 -5.38 15.64
N GLU A 312 -6.45 -5.93 16.12
CA GLU A 312 -5.11 -5.50 15.72
C GLU A 312 -4.86 -5.73 14.22
N ILE A 313 -5.44 -6.79 13.65
CA ILE A 313 -5.37 -7.07 12.21
C ILE A 313 -6.33 -6.17 11.44
N LYS A 314 -7.58 -6.00 11.90
CA LYS A 314 -8.58 -5.12 11.25
C LYS A 314 -8.11 -3.67 11.11
N LYS A 315 -7.27 -3.19 12.04
CA LYS A 315 -6.71 -1.83 12.00
C LYS A 315 -5.64 -1.64 10.90
N ILE A 316 -5.00 -2.72 10.46
CA ILE A 316 -3.81 -2.68 9.59
C ILE A 316 -4.11 -3.29 8.20
N ALA A 317 -4.94 -4.31 8.15
CA ALA A 317 -5.32 -5.03 6.94
C ALA A 317 -6.71 -4.63 6.45
N ILE A 318 -6.92 -4.69 5.13
CA ILE A 318 -8.26 -4.60 4.54
C ILE A 318 -8.83 -6.00 4.39
N ILE A 319 -10.10 -6.16 4.75
CA ILE A 319 -10.83 -7.42 4.59
C ILE A 319 -11.87 -7.21 3.49
N ILE A 320 -11.79 -8.01 2.43
CA ILE A 320 -12.74 -7.97 1.32
C ILE A 320 -13.52 -9.29 1.35
N LYS A 321 -14.85 -9.17 1.46
CA LYS A 321 -15.72 -10.34 1.30
C LYS A 321 -15.62 -10.84 -0.15
N CYS A 322 -15.16 -12.06 -0.35
CA CYS A 322 -14.91 -12.62 -1.67
C CYS A 322 -15.11 -14.12 -1.67
N ASP A 323 -16.05 -14.62 -2.47
CA ASP A 323 -16.08 -16.05 -2.79
C ASP A 323 -15.04 -16.34 -3.89
N VAL A 324 -13.97 -17.04 -3.51
CA VAL A 324 -12.87 -17.34 -4.42
C VAL A 324 -13.23 -18.41 -5.46
N THR A 325 -14.33 -19.15 -5.27
CA THR A 325 -14.87 -20.06 -6.29
C THR A 325 -15.60 -19.29 -7.41
N ASN A 326 -15.93 -18.02 -7.19
CA ASN A 326 -16.59 -17.16 -8.16
C ASN A 326 -15.58 -16.19 -8.82
N GLN A 327 -15.29 -16.42 -10.10
CA GLN A 327 -14.32 -15.62 -10.85
C GLN A 327 -14.68 -14.12 -10.93
N LEU A 328 -15.98 -13.77 -10.93
CA LEU A 328 -16.40 -12.36 -10.96
C LEU A 328 -16.12 -11.67 -9.62
N ASP A 329 -16.29 -12.38 -8.50
CA ASP A 329 -15.96 -11.87 -7.17
C ASP A 329 -14.46 -11.64 -7.02
N VAL A 330 -13.63 -12.60 -7.48
CA VAL A 330 -12.16 -12.45 -7.53
C VAL A 330 -11.76 -11.20 -8.33
N ARG A 331 -12.36 -10.98 -9.51
CA ARG A 331 -12.09 -9.78 -10.34
C ARG A 331 -12.48 -8.48 -9.62
N LYS A 332 -13.63 -8.46 -8.95
CA LYS A 332 -14.09 -7.28 -8.19
C LYS A 332 -13.16 -6.98 -7.02
N ALA A 333 -12.78 -8.00 -6.25
CA ALA A 333 -11.88 -7.88 -5.12
C ALA A 333 -10.50 -7.34 -5.56
N LEU A 334 -9.90 -7.90 -6.60
CA LEU A 334 -8.61 -7.42 -7.12
C LEU A 334 -8.69 -6.00 -7.70
N ALA A 335 -9.81 -5.63 -8.35
CA ALA A 335 -10.04 -4.25 -8.79
C ALA A 335 -10.13 -3.27 -7.61
N GLU A 336 -10.70 -3.67 -6.48
CA GLU A 336 -10.69 -2.88 -5.24
C GLU A 336 -9.29 -2.73 -4.65
N ILE A 337 -8.49 -3.81 -4.68
CA ILE A 337 -7.10 -3.78 -4.23
C ILE A 337 -6.27 -2.80 -5.09
N ILE A 338 -6.44 -2.83 -6.42
CA ILE A 338 -5.81 -1.86 -7.31
C ILE A 338 -6.22 -0.43 -6.94
N ARG A 339 -7.52 -0.15 -6.78
CA ARG A 339 -7.99 1.20 -6.41
C ARG A 339 -7.44 1.68 -5.07
N THR A 340 -7.18 0.74 -4.15
CA THR A 340 -6.76 1.07 -2.79
C THR A 340 -5.25 1.21 -2.64
N TYR A 341 -4.46 0.33 -3.24
CA TYR A 341 -3.00 0.29 -3.06
C TYR A 341 -2.21 0.52 -4.35
N GLY A 342 -2.90 0.50 -5.48
CA GLY A 342 -2.36 0.67 -6.82
C GLY A 342 -1.99 -0.63 -7.53
N GLY A 343 -2.02 -1.78 -6.83
CA GLY A 343 -1.41 -3.00 -7.34
C GLY A 343 -1.45 -4.21 -6.44
N VAL A 344 -0.88 -5.33 -6.91
CA VAL A 344 -0.69 -6.60 -6.19
C VAL A 344 0.73 -7.10 -6.44
N ASP A 345 1.47 -7.42 -5.39
CA ASP A 345 2.87 -7.89 -5.50
C ASP A 345 3.03 -9.34 -5.02
N VAL A 346 2.23 -9.76 -4.03
CA VAL A 346 2.23 -11.12 -3.49
C VAL A 346 0.80 -11.65 -3.44
N LEU A 347 0.59 -12.85 -3.99
CA LEU A 347 -0.61 -13.64 -3.75
C LEU A 347 -0.24 -14.83 -2.86
N VAL A 348 -0.88 -14.95 -1.71
CA VAL A 348 -0.87 -16.16 -0.88
C VAL A 348 -2.20 -16.88 -1.08
N SER A 349 -2.19 -17.84 -1.99
CA SER A 349 -3.32 -18.68 -2.37
C SER A 349 -3.51 -19.78 -1.32
N ASN A 350 -4.23 -19.45 -0.25
CA ASN A 350 -4.31 -20.25 0.98
C ASN A 350 -5.70 -20.87 1.24
N ALA A 351 -6.77 -20.33 0.66
CA ALA A 351 -8.12 -20.87 0.84
C ALA A 351 -8.19 -22.38 0.50
N GLY A 352 -8.99 -23.13 1.25
CA GLY A 352 -9.17 -24.56 1.05
C GLY A 352 -10.07 -25.19 2.12
N ALA A 353 -10.61 -26.37 1.80
CA ALA A 353 -11.36 -27.21 2.73
C ALA A 353 -11.18 -28.68 2.38
N ALA A 354 -11.35 -29.58 3.35
CA ALA A 354 -11.15 -31.01 3.14
C ALA A 354 -12.47 -31.76 2.99
N TRP A 355 -12.78 -32.16 1.75
CA TRP A 355 -13.79 -33.17 1.46
C TRP A 355 -13.20 -34.58 1.64
N GLN A 356 -14.01 -35.47 2.19
CA GLN A 356 -13.60 -36.84 2.53
C GLN A 356 -14.59 -37.85 1.96
N GLY A 357 -14.08 -39.04 1.66
CA GLY A 357 -14.86 -40.20 1.26
C GLY A 357 -14.05 -41.19 0.44
N GLU A 358 -14.57 -42.41 0.35
CA GLU A 358 -14.01 -43.48 -0.47
C GLU A 358 -14.15 -43.12 -1.94
N ILE A 359 -13.04 -43.09 -2.69
CA ILE A 359 -13.00 -42.44 -4.01
C ILE A 359 -13.98 -43.06 -5.02
N GLY A 360 -14.23 -44.37 -4.95
CA GLY A 360 -15.18 -45.06 -5.83
C GLY A 360 -16.65 -44.90 -5.44
N ARG A 361 -16.96 -44.26 -4.30
CA ARG A 361 -18.32 -44.15 -3.75
C ARG A 361 -18.75 -42.72 -3.44
N VAL A 362 -17.85 -41.75 -3.54
CA VAL A 362 -18.20 -40.35 -3.31
C VAL A 362 -19.10 -39.82 -4.43
N PRO A 363 -20.16 -39.05 -4.11
CA PRO A 363 -20.96 -38.39 -5.12
C PRO A 363 -20.10 -37.45 -5.97
N GLU A 364 -20.41 -37.37 -7.27
CA GLU A 364 -19.70 -36.49 -8.21
C GLU A 364 -19.64 -35.03 -7.72
N LYS A 365 -20.72 -34.54 -7.11
CA LYS A 365 -20.81 -33.19 -6.54
C LYS A 365 -19.69 -32.92 -5.51
N VAL A 366 -19.34 -33.91 -4.69
CA VAL A 366 -18.28 -33.78 -3.67
C VAL A 366 -16.92 -33.55 -4.33
N ILE A 367 -16.66 -34.24 -5.45
CA ILE A 367 -15.43 -34.06 -6.23
C ILE A 367 -15.44 -32.67 -6.87
N LYS A 368 -16.53 -32.27 -7.53
CA LYS A 368 -16.68 -30.96 -8.18
C LYS A 368 -16.50 -29.81 -7.19
N ASP A 369 -17.23 -29.81 -6.08
CA ASP A 369 -17.12 -28.78 -5.03
C ASP A 369 -15.68 -28.67 -4.50
N SER A 370 -14.99 -29.82 -4.35
CA SER A 370 -13.59 -29.83 -3.91
C SER A 370 -12.64 -29.27 -4.96
N PHE A 371 -12.84 -29.55 -6.24
CA PHE A 371 -12.06 -28.93 -7.32
C PHE A 371 -12.33 -27.43 -7.45
N ASP A 372 -13.57 -27.00 -7.28
CA ASP A 372 -13.95 -25.59 -7.31
C ASP A 372 -13.15 -24.78 -6.27
N LEU A 373 -13.07 -25.27 -5.03
CA LEU A 373 -12.35 -24.58 -3.96
C LEU A 373 -10.84 -24.86 -3.94
N ASN A 374 -10.41 -26.13 -4.05
CA ASN A 374 -9.01 -26.53 -3.86
C ASN A 374 -8.19 -26.52 -5.16
N PHE A 375 -8.77 -26.14 -6.29
CA PHE A 375 -8.06 -25.97 -7.56
C PHE A 375 -8.50 -24.71 -8.33
N TYR A 376 -9.76 -24.63 -8.79
CA TYR A 376 -10.21 -23.53 -9.65
C TYR A 376 -10.12 -22.16 -8.97
N ALA A 377 -10.41 -22.07 -7.68
CA ALA A 377 -10.21 -20.84 -6.91
C ALA A 377 -8.75 -20.35 -6.94
N HIS A 378 -7.77 -21.27 -6.81
CA HIS A 378 -6.36 -20.93 -6.92
C HIS A 378 -6.01 -20.47 -8.34
N GLN A 379 -6.56 -21.11 -9.37
CA GLN A 379 -6.39 -20.71 -10.75
C GLN A 379 -6.95 -19.31 -11.03
N TYR A 380 -8.15 -18.99 -10.56
CA TYR A 380 -8.78 -17.68 -10.76
C TYR A 380 -7.98 -16.57 -10.08
N LEU A 381 -7.55 -16.79 -8.84
CA LEU A 381 -6.70 -15.84 -8.11
C LEU A 381 -5.37 -15.61 -8.83
N SER A 382 -4.70 -16.67 -9.27
CA SER A 382 -3.41 -16.58 -9.95
C SER A 382 -3.54 -15.91 -11.31
N GLN A 383 -4.52 -16.28 -12.14
CA GLN A 383 -4.74 -15.68 -13.45
C GLN A 383 -4.98 -14.17 -13.35
N GLU A 384 -5.83 -13.73 -12.42
CA GLU A 384 -6.11 -12.30 -12.26
C GLU A 384 -4.94 -11.55 -11.62
N SER A 385 -4.21 -12.16 -10.69
CA SER A 385 -2.99 -11.57 -10.11
C SER A 385 -1.88 -11.39 -11.15
N ILE A 386 -1.67 -12.37 -12.02
CA ILE A 386 -0.69 -12.31 -13.11
C ILE A 386 -0.99 -11.14 -14.06
N LYS A 387 -2.25 -10.94 -14.45
CA LYS A 387 -2.64 -9.80 -15.31
C LYS A 387 -2.20 -8.45 -14.71
N ILE A 388 -2.25 -8.32 -13.38
CA ILE A 388 -1.83 -7.12 -12.66
C ILE A 388 -0.31 -7.05 -12.61
N MET A 389 0.36 -8.13 -12.20
CA MET A 389 1.82 -8.19 -12.07
C MET A 389 2.53 -7.91 -13.39
N LEU A 390 2.02 -8.44 -14.51
CA LEU A 390 2.55 -8.16 -15.85
C LEU A 390 2.43 -6.68 -16.23
N LYS A 391 1.30 -6.04 -15.92
CA LYS A 391 1.10 -4.60 -16.16
C LYS A 391 2.00 -3.74 -15.29
N GLN A 392 2.20 -4.13 -14.03
CA GLN A 392 3.15 -3.47 -13.15
C GLN A 392 4.58 -3.66 -13.63
N SER A 393 4.90 -4.77 -14.28
CA SER A 393 6.23 -5.09 -14.79
C SER A 393 7.32 -4.91 -13.72
N THR A 394 7.02 -5.29 -12.49
CA THR A 394 7.94 -5.19 -11.35
C THR A 394 8.20 -6.55 -10.70
N GLY A 395 7.93 -7.64 -11.42
CA GLY A 395 7.92 -9.00 -10.89
C GLY A 395 6.67 -9.26 -10.04
N GLY A 396 6.69 -10.38 -9.31
CA GLY A 396 5.59 -10.80 -8.45
C GLY A 396 5.87 -12.13 -7.77
N ILE A 397 5.02 -12.50 -6.82
CA ILE A 397 5.18 -13.74 -6.04
C ILE A 397 3.82 -14.42 -5.88
N LEU A 398 3.71 -15.65 -6.37
CA LEU A 398 2.60 -16.55 -6.11
C LEU A 398 3.05 -17.57 -5.08
N LEU A 399 2.34 -17.67 -3.97
CA LEU A 399 2.61 -18.59 -2.88
C LEU A 399 1.38 -19.44 -2.64
N TYR A 400 1.53 -20.76 -2.68
CA TYR A 400 0.41 -21.69 -2.57
C TYR A 400 0.47 -22.46 -1.26
N ASN A 401 -0.65 -22.52 -0.54
CA ASN A 401 -0.80 -23.50 0.53
C ASN A 401 -1.14 -24.85 -0.11
N ILE A 402 -0.11 -25.66 -0.26
CA ILE A 402 -0.21 -27.03 -0.79
C ILE A 402 -0.73 -27.90 0.36
N SER A 403 -0.36 -29.17 0.40
CA SER A 403 -0.81 -30.14 1.37
C SER A 403 0.00 -31.41 1.19
N LYS A 404 0.25 -32.15 2.27
CA LYS A 404 0.84 -33.49 2.15
C LYS A 404 0.03 -34.40 1.22
N GLN A 405 -1.29 -34.17 1.14
CA GLN A 405 -2.22 -34.97 0.34
C GLN A 405 -1.96 -34.83 -1.17
N SER A 406 -1.15 -33.86 -1.58
CA SER A 406 -0.75 -33.66 -2.97
C SER A 406 0.27 -34.70 -3.45
N VAL A 407 1.00 -35.33 -2.52
CA VAL A 407 2.07 -36.29 -2.82
C VAL A 407 1.96 -37.60 -2.04
N ASN A 408 1.25 -37.60 -0.92
CA ASN A 408 0.99 -38.77 -0.10
C ASN A 408 -0.52 -38.90 0.18
N PRO A 409 -1.25 -39.71 -0.63
CA PRO A 409 -2.69 -39.85 -0.48
C PRO A 409 -3.07 -40.53 0.84
N GLY A 410 -4.05 -39.97 1.54
CA GLY A 410 -4.63 -40.56 2.74
C GLY A 410 -5.91 -41.34 2.43
N ILE A 411 -6.18 -42.38 3.25
CA ILE A 411 -7.46 -43.09 3.22
C ILE A 411 -8.61 -42.10 3.41
N ASN A 412 -9.59 -42.20 2.50
CA ASN A 412 -10.78 -41.35 2.39
C ASN A 412 -10.50 -39.86 2.15
N PHE A 413 -9.32 -39.51 1.63
CA PHE A 413 -8.98 -38.13 1.26
C PHE A 413 -8.88 -37.91 -0.25
N GLY A 414 -9.24 -38.88 -1.09
CA GLY A 414 -9.22 -38.75 -2.55
C GLY A 414 -9.83 -37.43 -3.06
N PRO A 415 -11.06 -37.04 -2.65
CA PRO A 415 -11.67 -35.78 -3.08
C PRO A 415 -10.85 -34.53 -2.75
N TYR A 416 -10.04 -34.54 -1.69
CA TYR A 416 -9.18 -33.41 -1.30
C TYR A 416 -7.77 -33.51 -1.90
N GLY A 417 -7.20 -34.71 -1.93
CA GLY A 417 -5.85 -34.97 -2.43
C GLY A 417 -5.72 -34.71 -3.92
N LEU A 418 -6.71 -35.13 -4.73
CA LEU A 418 -6.73 -34.94 -6.18
C LEU A 418 -6.58 -33.44 -6.58
N PRO A 419 -7.46 -32.52 -6.15
CA PRO A 419 -7.30 -31.11 -6.52
C PRO A 419 -6.06 -30.45 -5.90
N LYS A 420 -5.58 -30.91 -4.73
CA LYS A 420 -4.32 -30.42 -4.15
C LYS A 420 -3.08 -30.88 -4.95
N ALA A 421 -3.08 -32.10 -5.48
CA ALA A 421 -2.08 -32.57 -6.43
C ALA A 421 -2.12 -31.74 -7.73
N SER A 422 -3.31 -31.45 -8.26
CA SER A 422 -3.47 -30.54 -9.41
C SER A 422 -2.94 -29.13 -9.10
N THR A 423 -3.19 -28.60 -7.91
CA THR A 423 -2.68 -27.28 -7.48
C THR A 423 -1.16 -27.25 -7.32
N LEU A 424 -0.55 -28.35 -6.86
CA LEU A 424 0.91 -28.48 -6.84
C LEU A 424 1.50 -28.37 -8.25
N PHE A 425 0.92 -29.08 -9.22
CA PHE A 425 1.37 -29.00 -10.61
C PHE A 425 1.10 -27.61 -11.20
N LEU A 426 -0.05 -27.02 -10.91
CA LEU A 426 -0.41 -25.65 -11.34
C LEU A 426 0.63 -24.62 -10.88
N MET A 427 1.07 -24.71 -9.62
CA MET A 427 2.10 -23.82 -9.08
C MET A 427 3.40 -23.92 -9.88
N ARG A 428 3.83 -25.14 -10.25
CA ARG A 428 5.00 -25.37 -11.11
C ARG A 428 4.81 -24.82 -12.52
N GLN A 429 3.61 -24.96 -13.09
CA GLN A 429 3.30 -24.38 -14.40
C GLN A 429 3.44 -22.85 -14.39
N TYR A 430 2.91 -22.18 -13.37
CA TYR A 430 3.10 -20.74 -13.22
C TYR A 430 4.57 -20.34 -13.02
N ALA A 431 5.37 -21.16 -12.31
CA ALA A 431 6.80 -20.92 -12.17
C ALA A 431 7.53 -21.00 -13.52
N LEU A 432 7.19 -21.99 -14.34
CA LEU A 432 7.78 -22.23 -15.65
C LEU A 432 7.45 -21.10 -16.63
N GLU A 433 6.17 -20.75 -16.77
CA GLU A 433 5.70 -19.82 -17.79
C GLU A 433 6.02 -18.36 -17.46
N TYR A 434 5.92 -17.97 -16.19
CA TYR A 434 6.01 -16.57 -15.77
C TYR A 434 7.33 -16.18 -15.11
N GLY A 435 8.24 -17.13 -14.90
CA GLY A 435 9.58 -16.89 -14.37
C GLY A 435 10.37 -15.86 -15.19
N GLN A 436 10.21 -15.89 -16.53
CA GLN A 436 10.83 -14.92 -17.45
C GLN A 436 10.42 -13.46 -17.17
N TYR A 437 9.25 -13.23 -16.58
CA TYR A 437 8.76 -11.89 -16.21
C TYR A 437 9.17 -11.49 -14.78
N GLY A 438 10.02 -12.28 -14.12
CA GLY A 438 10.40 -12.09 -12.73
C GLY A 438 9.27 -12.38 -11.74
N ILE A 439 8.26 -13.14 -12.16
CA ILE A 439 7.17 -13.60 -11.29
C ILE A 439 7.51 -15.01 -10.83
N ARG A 440 7.65 -15.19 -9.52
CA ARG A 440 8.02 -16.46 -8.91
C ARG A 440 6.77 -17.17 -8.42
N ALA A 441 6.75 -18.49 -8.47
CA ALA A 441 5.69 -19.29 -7.86
C ALA A 441 6.31 -20.37 -6.98
N ASN A 442 5.87 -20.50 -5.73
CA ASN A 442 6.36 -21.52 -4.80
C ASN A 442 5.21 -22.03 -3.92
N GLY A 443 5.40 -23.18 -3.28
CA GLY A 443 4.40 -23.79 -2.40
C GLY A 443 4.94 -24.06 -1.00
N ILE A 444 4.03 -24.12 -0.03
CA ILE A 444 4.30 -24.69 1.30
C ILE A 444 3.58 -26.03 1.42
N ASN A 445 4.33 -27.09 1.71
CA ASN A 445 3.78 -28.38 2.08
C ASN A 445 3.74 -28.50 3.60
N ALA A 446 2.58 -28.20 4.17
CA ALA A 446 2.39 -28.22 5.62
C ALA A 446 1.68 -29.51 6.07
N ASP A 447 2.01 -30.01 7.26
CA ASP A 447 1.28 -31.13 7.89
C ASP A 447 0.65 -30.73 9.24
N ARG A 448 -0.52 -31.31 9.50
CA ARG A 448 -1.18 -31.37 10.81
C ARG A 448 -1.22 -30.05 11.61
N ILE A 449 -1.66 -28.96 10.98
CA ILE A 449 -1.91 -27.68 11.70
C ILE A 449 -3.37 -27.61 12.17
N ARG A 450 -3.57 -27.34 13.47
CA ARG A 450 -4.90 -27.06 14.02
C ARG A 450 -5.52 -25.87 13.32
N SER A 451 -6.67 -26.09 12.71
CA SER A 451 -7.31 -25.12 11.83
C SER A 451 -8.78 -25.44 11.66
N GLY A 452 -9.51 -24.63 10.88
CA GLY A 452 -10.87 -24.97 10.46
C GLY A 452 -10.95 -26.31 9.71
N ILE A 453 -9.88 -26.70 9.00
CA ILE A 453 -9.78 -27.98 8.29
C ILE A 453 -9.49 -29.13 9.26
N LEU A 454 -8.43 -29.00 10.06
CA LEU A 454 -8.05 -30.00 11.07
C LEU A 454 -8.51 -29.54 12.45
N ASN A 455 -9.81 -29.66 12.68
CA ASN A 455 -10.44 -29.33 13.96
C ASN A 455 -10.35 -30.49 14.97
N ASP A 456 -10.71 -30.24 16.22
CA ASP A 456 -10.59 -31.24 17.29
C ASP A 456 -11.42 -32.51 17.04
N LYS A 457 -12.56 -32.42 16.34
CA LYS A 457 -13.34 -33.62 15.97
C LYS A 457 -12.55 -34.51 15.02
N LEU A 458 -11.95 -33.92 13.98
CA LEU A 458 -11.14 -34.66 13.00
C LEU A 458 -9.87 -35.23 13.64
N ILE A 459 -9.20 -34.45 14.49
CA ILE A 459 -8.03 -34.90 15.26
C ILE A 459 -8.40 -36.11 16.13
N SER A 460 -9.50 -36.02 16.88
CA SER A 460 -9.99 -37.12 17.73
C SER A 460 -10.27 -38.39 16.92
N SER A 461 -10.96 -38.24 15.79
CA SER A 461 -11.31 -39.36 14.91
C SER A 461 -10.06 -40.04 14.34
N ARG A 462 -9.10 -39.26 13.84
CA ARG A 462 -7.87 -39.78 13.23
C ARG A 462 -6.89 -40.35 14.24
N ALA A 463 -6.81 -39.77 15.44
CA ALA A 463 -6.03 -40.33 16.54
C ALA A 463 -6.56 -41.73 16.93
N ARG A 464 -7.88 -41.88 17.05
CA ARG A 464 -8.53 -43.19 17.30
C ARG A 464 -8.28 -44.18 16.17
N SER A 465 -8.43 -43.79 14.91
CA SER A 465 -8.20 -44.70 13.78
C SER A 465 -6.75 -45.20 13.70
N ARG A 466 -5.81 -44.45 14.26
CA ARG A 466 -4.37 -44.79 14.31
C ARG A 466 -3.95 -45.40 15.65
N LYS A 467 -4.88 -45.61 16.58
CA LYS A 467 -4.62 -46.13 17.93
C LYS A 467 -3.55 -45.34 18.70
N VAL A 468 -3.56 -44.02 18.59
CA VAL A 468 -2.63 -43.10 19.27
C VAL A 468 -3.37 -41.99 20.00
N SER A 469 -2.69 -41.31 20.93
CA SER A 469 -3.27 -40.13 21.59
C SER A 469 -3.40 -38.95 20.60
N LYS A 470 -4.21 -37.94 20.93
CA LYS A 470 -4.27 -36.70 20.12
C LYS A 470 -2.92 -36.00 20.05
N LYS A 471 -2.16 -36.01 21.15
CA LYS A 471 -0.82 -35.42 21.21
C LYS A 471 0.09 -36.14 20.23
N ASP A 472 0.19 -37.46 20.34
CA ASP A 472 1.04 -38.28 19.48
C ASP A 472 0.58 -38.24 18.01
N TYR A 473 -0.72 -38.09 17.75
CA TYR A 473 -1.21 -37.86 16.40
C TYR A 473 -0.68 -36.53 15.82
N MET A 474 -0.67 -35.45 16.61
CA MET A 474 -0.24 -34.12 16.16
C MET A 474 1.29 -34.00 16.09
N SER A 475 2.01 -34.68 16.97
CA SER A 475 3.48 -34.73 17.01
C SER A 475 4.06 -36.01 16.39
N GLY A 476 3.27 -36.77 15.63
CA GLY A 476 3.67 -38.03 15.01
C GLY A 476 4.50 -37.82 13.75
N ASN A 477 5.61 -37.11 13.90
CA ASN A 477 6.63 -36.77 12.90
C ASN A 477 8.03 -37.01 13.49
N LEU A 478 9.08 -36.96 12.66
CA LEU A 478 10.43 -37.32 13.08
C LEU A 478 10.98 -36.43 14.21
N LEU A 479 10.59 -35.16 14.26
CA LEU A 479 11.00 -34.22 15.31
C LEU A 479 10.15 -34.32 16.59
N LYS A 480 9.12 -35.17 16.61
CA LYS A 480 8.21 -35.35 17.75
C LYS A 480 7.58 -34.05 18.27
N THR A 481 7.29 -33.11 17.37
CA THR A 481 6.73 -31.79 17.72
C THR A 481 5.44 -31.49 16.96
N GLU A 482 4.53 -30.74 17.56
CA GLU A 482 3.38 -30.18 16.83
C GLU A 482 3.86 -29.04 15.90
N VAL A 483 3.24 -28.94 14.72
CA VAL A 483 3.51 -27.86 13.75
C VAL A 483 2.45 -26.79 13.88
N LEU A 484 2.88 -25.53 14.07
CA LEU A 484 1.99 -24.41 14.32
C LEU A 484 1.73 -23.59 13.05
N ALA A 485 0.66 -22.79 13.07
CA ALA A 485 0.33 -21.88 11.97
C ALA A 485 1.43 -20.82 11.77
N GLU A 486 2.09 -20.41 12.84
CA GLU A 486 3.22 -19.49 12.86
C GLU A 486 4.44 -20.06 12.12
N ASP A 487 4.68 -21.38 12.20
CA ASP A 487 5.79 -22.02 11.50
C ASP A 487 5.57 -21.98 9.98
N VAL A 488 4.34 -22.27 9.56
CA VAL A 488 3.90 -22.17 8.16
C VAL A 488 3.99 -20.72 7.66
N ALA A 489 3.55 -19.75 8.47
CA ALA A 489 3.60 -18.33 8.14
C ALA A 489 5.03 -17.82 7.92
N LYS A 490 5.97 -18.21 8.79
CA LYS A 490 7.41 -17.89 8.63
C LYS A 490 7.97 -18.47 7.34
N ALA A 491 7.58 -19.70 6.97
CA ALA A 491 8.00 -20.31 5.71
C ALA A 491 7.49 -19.55 4.47
N PHE A 492 6.23 -19.08 4.49
CA PHE A 492 5.70 -18.22 3.45
C PHE A 492 6.50 -16.92 3.29
N VAL A 493 6.84 -16.24 4.39
CA VAL A 493 7.68 -15.03 4.36
C VAL A 493 9.09 -15.33 3.84
N THR A 494 9.68 -16.46 4.22
CA THR A 494 10.99 -16.91 3.71
C THR A 494 10.95 -17.06 2.18
N LEU A 495 9.95 -17.76 1.63
CA LEU A 495 9.80 -17.90 0.17
C LEU A 495 9.45 -16.57 -0.54
N ALA A 496 8.74 -15.67 0.14
CA ALA A 496 8.51 -14.33 -0.37
C ALA A 496 9.82 -13.55 -0.52
N LYS A 497 10.77 -13.74 0.40
CA LYS A 497 12.09 -13.08 0.40
C LYS A 497 13.14 -13.79 -0.47
N ALA A 498 12.92 -15.06 -0.81
CA ALA A 498 13.84 -15.89 -1.60
C ALA A 498 13.84 -15.52 -3.10
N LYS A 499 14.56 -14.45 -3.47
CA LYS A 499 14.56 -13.86 -4.83
C LYS A 499 15.08 -14.77 -5.95
N LYS A 500 15.80 -15.84 -5.61
CA LYS A 500 16.37 -16.80 -6.57
C LYS A 500 15.68 -18.17 -6.52
N THR A 501 14.50 -18.25 -5.91
CA THR A 501 13.75 -19.49 -5.73
C THR A 501 12.37 -19.40 -6.38
N THR A 502 12.10 -20.31 -7.32
CA THR A 502 10.81 -20.49 -8.01
C THR A 502 10.62 -21.99 -8.29
N GLY A 503 9.37 -22.47 -8.34
CA GLY A 503 9.02 -23.87 -8.48
C GLY A 503 9.23 -24.72 -7.22
N ASN A 504 9.70 -24.12 -6.13
CA ASN A 504 10.05 -24.83 -4.91
C ASN A 504 8.80 -25.17 -4.07
N VAL A 505 8.85 -26.31 -3.40
CA VAL A 505 7.91 -26.64 -2.33
C VAL A 505 8.68 -26.75 -1.02
N MET A 506 8.46 -25.82 -0.11
CA MET A 506 9.09 -25.87 1.21
C MET A 506 8.21 -26.68 2.16
N THR A 507 8.79 -27.71 2.76
CA THR A 507 8.09 -28.59 3.71
C THR A 507 8.14 -28.00 5.13
N VAL A 508 6.99 -28.02 5.81
CA VAL A 508 6.80 -27.59 7.20
C VAL A 508 5.90 -28.61 7.91
N ASP A 509 6.48 -29.74 8.31
CA ASP A 509 5.71 -30.91 8.79
C ASP A 509 6.36 -31.66 9.97
N GLY A 510 7.49 -31.17 10.48
CA GLY A 510 8.27 -31.85 11.54
C GLY A 510 8.96 -33.14 11.06
N GLY A 511 9.13 -33.32 9.76
CA GLY A 511 9.73 -34.51 9.15
C GLY A 511 8.73 -35.62 8.89
N ASN A 512 7.63 -35.36 8.19
CA ASN A 512 6.73 -36.45 7.76
C ASN A 512 7.36 -37.18 6.56
N ILE A 513 8.05 -38.28 6.85
CA ILE A 513 8.86 -39.02 5.86
C ILE A 513 8.07 -39.44 4.61
N SER A 514 6.79 -39.76 4.77
CA SER A 514 5.94 -40.21 3.67
C SER A 514 5.55 -39.08 2.70
N ALA A 515 5.80 -37.81 3.05
CA ALA A 515 5.47 -36.65 2.22
C ALA A 515 6.70 -35.79 1.88
N VAL A 516 7.90 -36.37 2.00
CA VAL A 516 9.15 -35.69 1.63
C VAL A 516 9.18 -35.41 0.13
N LEU A 517 9.64 -34.20 -0.21
CA LEU A 517 9.80 -33.72 -1.57
C LEU A 517 11.29 -33.50 -1.83
N ARG A 518 11.76 -33.91 -3.01
CA ARG A 518 13.10 -33.62 -3.51
C ARG A 518 13.08 -32.45 -4.47
#